data_AF-A0A2E4HGY4-F1
#
_entry.id   AF-A0A2E4HGY4-F1
#
_cell.length_a   1.000
_cell.length_b   1.000
_cell.length_c   1.000
_cell.angle_alpha   90.00
_cell.angle_beta   90.00
_cell.angle_gamma   90.00
#
_symmetry.space_group_name_H-M   'P 1'
#
loop_
_entity.id
_entity.type
_entity.pdbx_description
1 polymer ?
#
loop_
_entity_poly.entity_id
_entity_poly.type
_entity_poly.pdbx_seq_one_letter_code
_entity_poly.pdbx_strand_id
1 'polypeptide(L)'
;MSLNATTLKLSGCIPAFIIYKLYFRDFRAANLRYFWLSARINTQKNQAFCMPTLILTNLRNVLVSLCTNGWKPKTKNMSQQVVSPKQIMINNGVLLGGISVLIGVILYATNNHVQPHWSYAVVGSLIFIAIVVLGIKKFKEANGGFLSLGQALKIGIGIALISALFGLAWQLLMTNVLDPDYADKILDVQREQFLERQPDMSQEQLDKTMEMVSGFSSPIFGAAVQILGGLFFGFIVSLIAGLVMKKEDPYANIEE
;
A
#
# COMPACT_ATOMS: atom_id res chain seq x y z
N MET A 1 -0.52 46.68 -44.51
CA MET A 1 -0.71 47.36 -43.21
C MET A 1 -0.03 46.50 -42.16
N SER A 2 1.00 47.04 -41.52
CA SER A 2 1.91 46.38 -40.57
C SER A 2 1.32 46.23 -39.17
N LEU A 3 1.71 45.17 -38.45
CA LEU A 3 2.27 45.14 -37.06
C LEU A 3 1.83 43.89 -36.26
N ASN A 4 2.77 42.94 -36.14
CA ASN A 4 3.37 42.38 -34.92
C ASN A 4 2.52 42.00 -33.67
N ALA A 5 2.67 40.70 -33.33
CA ALA A 5 3.25 40.16 -32.09
C ALA A 5 2.35 39.61 -30.95
N THR A 6 2.67 38.33 -30.62
CA THR A 6 2.74 37.68 -29.29
C THR A 6 1.47 37.11 -28.61
N THR A 7 1.48 35.77 -28.53
CA THR A 7 1.05 34.89 -27.40
C THR A 7 -0.34 35.04 -26.79
N LEU A 8 -1.14 33.96 -26.82
CA LEU A 8 -1.66 33.35 -25.58
C LEU A 8 -2.16 31.91 -25.81
N LYS A 9 -1.69 31.01 -24.94
CA LYS A 9 -2.13 29.62 -24.76
C LYS A 9 -3.65 29.56 -24.45
N LEU A 10 -4.38 28.72 -25.18
CA LEU A 10 -5.66 28.13 -24.75
C LEU A 10 -5.36 26.69 -24.31
N SER A 11 -5.03 26.45 -23.04
CA SER A 11 -5.98 26.09 -21.98
C SER A 11 -6.81 24.85 -22.30
N GLY A 12 -6.19 23.68 -22.12
CA GLY A 12 -6.85 22.39 -21.90
C GLY A 12 -6.26 21.71 -20.66
N CYS A 13 -6.12 22.46 -19.55
CA CYS A 13 -5.77 21.88 -18.26
C CYS A 13 -7.04 21.32 -17.63
N ILE A 14 -7.27 20.02 -17.80
CA ILE A 14 -8.07 19.25 -16.85
C ILE A 14 -7.08 18.79 -15.78
N PRO A 15 -7.00 19.43 -14.60
CA PRO A 15 -6.07 18.98 -13.58
C PRO A 15 -6.54 17.62 -13.05
N ALA A 16 -5.66 16.64 -13.18
CA ALA A 16 -5.68 15.33 -12.53
C ALA A 16 -5.56 15.47 -11.00
N PHE A 17 -6.50 16.17 -10.37
CA PHE A 17 -6.54 16.46 -8.94
C PHE A 17 -7.78 15.87 -8.24
N ILE A 18 -8.58 15.06 -8.95
CA ILE A 18 -9.82 14.45 -8.43
C ILE A 18 -9.74 12.92 -8.43
N ILE A 19 -8.60 12.34 -8.02
CA ILE A 19 -8.57 10.94 -7.55
C ILE A 19 -7.78 10.80 -6.23
N TYR A 20 -6.84 11.70 -5.91
CA TYR A 20 -6.10 11.62 -4.65
C TYR A 20 -6.85 12.14 -3.40
N LYS A 21 -7.92 12.94 -3.58
CA LYS A 21 -8.58 13.65 -2.46
C LYS A 21 -9.62 12.81 -1.69
N LEU A 22 -9.78 11.53 -2.02
CA LEU A 22 -10.65 10.59 -1.30
C LEU A 22 -9.89 9.51 -0.53
N TYR A 23 -8.56 9.44 -0.61
CA TYR A 23 -7.75 8.45 0.13
C TYR A 23 -6.91 9.03 1.28
N PHE A 24 -6.95 10.36 1.48
CA PHE A 24 -6.26 11.06 2.56
C PHE A 24 -7.22 12.05 3.23
N ARG A 25 -8.14 11.53 4.04
CA ARG A 25 -8.88 12.35 5.01
C ARG A 25 -8.90 11.64 6.35
N ASP A 26 -7.75 11.65 6.99
CA ASP A 26 -7.56 11.69 8.45
C ASP A 26 -6.08 11.51 8.72
N PHE A 27 -5.31 12.61 8.81
CA PHE A 27 -4.09 12.74 9.63
C PHE A 27 -3.41 14.11 9.39
N ARG A 28 -3.96 15.15 10.02
CA ARG A 28 -3.23 16.25 10.70
C ARG A 28 -4.21 17.35 11.10
N ALA A 29 -4.77 17.20 12.29
CA ALA A 29 -5.44 18.29 13.00
C ALA A 29 -5.00 18.23 14.47
N ALA A 30 -3.73 18.53 14.73
CA ALA A 30 -3.26 18.93 16.04
C ALA A 30 -2.12 19.93 15.83
N ASN A 31 -2.19 21.07 16.53
CA ASN A 31 -1.23 22.18 16.53
C ASN A 31 -1.27 23.22 15.39
N LEU A 32 -2.42 23.86 15.18
CA LEU A 32 -2.47 25.20 14.58
C LEU A 32 -3.57 26.10 15.14
N ARG A 33 -3.97 25.90 16.41
CA ARG A 33 -4.95 26.75 17.10
C ARG A 33 -4.37 27.79 18.07
N TYR A 34 -3.05 27.90 18.19
CA TYR A 34 -2.41 28.89 19.09
C TYR A 34 -1.85 30.13 18.38
N PHE A 35 -2.03 30.27 17.05
CA PHE A 35 -1.44 31.38 16.29
C PHE A 35 -2.42 32.53 15.97
N TRP A 36 -3.67 32.46 16.42
CA TRP A 36 -4.72 33.43 16.05
C TRP A 36 -5.37 34.19 17.23
N LEU A 37 -4.80 34.15 18.44
CA LEU A 37 -5.40 34.80 19.62
C LEU A 37 -4.52 35.82 20.35
N SER A 38 -3.44 36.32 19.73
CA SER A 38 -2.57 37.35 20.33
C SER A 38 -2.49 38.66 19.52
N ALA A 39 -3.51 38.99 18.70
CA ALA A 39 -3.50 40.20 17.89
C ALA A 39 -4.89 40.85 17.73
N ARG A 40 -5.52 41.19 18.86
CA ARG A 40 -6.50 42.30 18.91
C ARG A 40 -6.78 42.62 20.37
N ILE A 41 -6.16 43.68 20.87
CA ILE A 41 -6.72 44.73 21.72
C ILE A 41 -5.55 45.70 21.93
N ASN A 42 -5.43 46.67 21.03
CA ASN A 42 -4.88 47.96 21.42
C ASN A 42 -5.63 49.06 20.67
N THR A 43 -5.93 50.12 21.40
CA THR A 43 -6.59 51.38 21.02
C THR A 43 -8.11 51.31 20.81
N GLN A 44 -8.87 51.81 21.79
CA GLN A 44 -9.45 53.17 21.74
C GLN A 44 -10.18 53.51 23.06
N LYS A 45 -9.84 54.70 23.58
CA LYS A 45 -10.67 55.64 24.37
C LYS A 45 -11.14 55.27 25.79
N ASN A 46 -10.55 56.01 26.74
CA ASN A 46 -11.20 56.69 27.86
C ASN A 46 -12.73 56.53 27.96
N GLN A 47 -13.18 55.90 29.04
CA GLN A 47 -14.17 56.47 29.95
C GLN A 47 -13.94 55.91 31.35
N ALA A 48 -13.87 56.82 32.32
CA ALA A 48 -13.62 56.53 33.72
C ALA A 48 -14.75 55.70 34.32
N PHE A 49 -14.42 54.64 35.03
CA PHE A 49 -15.22 54.15 36.15
C PHE A 49 -14.27 53.60 37.21
N CYS A 50 -14.15 54.34 38.32
CA CYS A 50 -13.54 53.84 39.54
C CYS A 50 -14.37 52.65 40.04
N MET A 51 -13.74 51.48 40.14
CA MET A 51 -14.25 50.35 40.92
C MET A 51 -13.11 49.83 41.79
N PRO A 52 -13.34 49.53 43.08
CA PRO A 52 -12.26 49.28 44.04
C PRO A 52 -11.39 48.09 43.64
N THR A 53 -10.08 48.30 43.64
CA THR A 53 -8.99 47.37 43.30
C THR A 53 -8.86 46.13 44.21
N LEU A 54 -9.87 45.81 45.02
CA LEU A 54 -9.79 44.75 46.04
C LEU A 54 -10.54 43.46 45.68
N ILE A 55 -11.35 43.43 44.60
CA ILE A 55 -12.13 42.23 44.24
C ILE A 55 -11.55 41.51 42.99
N LEU A 56 -10.75 42.19 42.16
CA LEU A 56 -10.22 41.61 40.91
C LEU A 56 -9.00 40.70 41.10
N THR A 57 -8.27 40.80 42.21
CA THR A 57 -7.12 39.90 42.50
C THR A 57 -7.57 38.51 42.97
N ASN A 58 -8.66 38.44 43.73
CA ASN A 58 -9.17 37.16 44.26
C ASN A 58 -9.82 36.31 43.15
N LEU A 59 -10.57 36.94 42.23
CA LEU A 59 -11.15 36.27 41.06
C LEU A 59 -10.11 35.79 40.06
N ARG A 60 -9.00 36.51 39.88
CA ARG A 60 -7.91 36.07 39.00
C ARG A 60 -7.25 34.78 39.50
N ASN A 61 -7.01 34.66 40.80
CA ASN A 61 -6.39 33.47 41.39
C ASN A 61 -7.35 32.28 41.42
N VAL A 62 -8.65 32.51 41.64
CA VAL A 62 -9.69 31.47 41.56
C VAL A 62 -9.86 30.98 40.12
N LEU A 63 -9.88 31.88 39.12
CA LEU A 63 -9.99 31.49 37.71
C LEU A 63 -8.73 30.76 37.20
N VAL A 64 -7.53 31.17 37.63
CA VAL A 64 -6.28 30.45 37.31
C VAL A 64 -6.27 29.07 37.98
N SER A 65 -6.69 28.95 39.25
CA SER A 65 -6.80 27.68 39.97
C SER A 65 -7.81 26.71 39.33
N LEU A 66 -8.96 27.23 38.87
CA LEU A 66 -9.96 26.44 38.15
C LEU A 66 -9.48 25.99 36.76
N CYS A 67 -8.66 26.79 36.09
CA CYS A 67 -8.04 26.43 34.81
C CYS A 67 -6.86 25.45 34.96
N THR A 68 -6.08 25.52 36.05
CA THR A 68 -4.93 24.61 36.26
C THR A 68 -5.33 23.26 36.87
N ASN A 69 -6.42 23.19 37.63
CA ASN A 69 -6.79 21.97 38.37
C ASN A 69 -7.78 21.05 37.65
N GLY A 70 -8.34 21.47 36.50
CA GLY A 70 -9.42 20.75 35.81
C GLY A 70 -9.04 19.95 34.56
N TRP A 71 -7.84 20.14 33.99
CA TRP A 71 -7.45 19.47 32.75
C TRP A 71 -6.21 18.60 32.95
N LYS A 72 -6.42 17.39 33.51
CA LYS A 72 -5.48 16.29 33.30
C LYS A 72 -5.90 15.60 32.00
N PRO A 73 -5.16 15.74 30.89
CA PRO A 73 -5.45 14.93 29.71
C PRO A 73 -5.33 13.48 30.16
N LYS A 74 -6.43 12.73 29.99
CA LYS A 74 -6.43 11.29 30.21
C LYS A 74 -5.47 10.71 29.18
N THR A 75 -4.20 10.54 29.55
CA THR A 75 -3.27 9.73 28.79
C THR A 75 -3.87 8.33 28.84
N LYS A 76 -4.62 7.99 27.80
CA LYS A 76 -4.86 6.59 27.50
C LYS A 76 -3.44 6.05 27.37
N ASN A 77 -3.03 5.24 28.33
CA ASN A 77 -1.87 4.38 28.16
C ASN A 77 -2.27 3.50 26.97
N MET A 78 -2.05 4.00 25.76
CA MET A 78 -1.83 3.14 24.62
C MET A 78 -0.59 2.39 25.08
N SER A 79 -0.77 1.21 25.66
CA SER A 79 0.22 0.18 25.56
C SER A 79 0.68 0.28 24.10
N GLN A 80 1.88 0.80 23.86
CA GLN A 80 2.51 0.63 22.58
C GLN A 80 2.55 -0.89 22.46
N GLN A 81 1.58 -1.46 21.75
CA GLN A 81 1.75 -2.81 21.28
C GLN A 81 2.96 -2.65 20.37
N VAL A 82 4.10 -3.13 20.84
CA VAL A 82 5.30 -3.28 20.02
C VAL A 82 4.86 -4.29 18.97
N VAL A 83 4.24 -3.81 17.89
CA VAL A 83 3.73 -4.68 16.84
C VAL A 83 4.96 -5.25 16.19
N SER A 84 5.24 -6.51 16.51
CA SER A 84 6.43 -7.19 16.04
C SER A 84 6.47 -7.13 14.50
N PRO A 85 7.61 -6.79 13.89
CA PRO A 85 7.77 -6.77 12.44
C PRO A 85 7.32 -8.08 11.78
N LYS A 86 7.57 -9.21 12.46
CA LYS A 86 7.13 -10.55 12.03
C LYS A 86 5.62 -10.67 11.98
N GLN A 87 4.93 -10.15 12.99
CA GLN A 87 3.47 -10.17 13.04
C GLN A 87 2.85 -9.37 11.89
N ILE A 88 3.46 -8.23 11.52
CA ILE A 88 3.01 -7.41 10.39
C ILE A 88 3.15 -8.20 9.08
N MET A 89 4.29 -8.87 8.88
CA MET A 89 4.50 -9.71 7.70
C MET A 89 3.47 -10.84 7.63
N ILE A 90 3.26 -11.57 8.73
CA ILE A 90 2.31 -12.69 8.78
C ILE A 90 0.88 -12.21 8.54
N ASN A 91 0.41 -11.18 9.25
CA ASN A 91 -0.98 -10.74 9.14
C ASN A 91 -1.31 -10.24 7.73
N ASN A 92 -0.44 -9.43 7.12
CA ASN A 92 -0.70 -8.93 5.76
C ASN A 92 -0.42 -10.00 4.69
N GLY A 93 0.54 -10.90 4.92
CA GLY A 93 0.83 -12.02 4.03
C GLY A 93 -0.29 -13.06 3.98
N VAL A 94 -0.86 -13.42 5.14
CA VAL A 94 -2.03 -14.31 5.23
C VAL A 94 -3.27 -13.64 4.62
N LEU A 95 -3.47 -12.34 4.85
CA LEU A 95 -4.56 -11.60 4.22
C LEU A 95 -4.43 -11.64 2.69
N LEU A 96 -3.25 -11.33 2.17
CA LEU A 96 -2.99 -11.32 0.73
C LEU A 96 -3.09 -12.74 0.12
N GLY A 97 -2.55 -13.74 0.80
CA GLY A 97 -2.66 -15.14 0.43
C GLY A 97 -4.09 -15.65 0.46
N GLY A 98 -4.88 -15.28 1.46
CA GLY A 98 -6.30 -15.60 1.51
C GLY A 98 -7.07 -14.99 0.34
N ILE A 99 -6.80 -13.72 0.01
CA ILE A 99 -7.41 -13.07 -1.16
C ILE A 99 -6.97 -13.75 -2.46
N SER A 100 -5.71 -14.15 -2.61
CA SER A 100 -5.25 -14.83 -3.82
C SER A 100 -5.91 -16.20 -4.00
N VAL A 101 -6.10 -16.96 -2.92
CA VAL A 101 -6.85 -18.23 -2.93
C VAL A 101 -8.31 -17.97 -3.30
N LEU A 102 -8.95 -16.95 -2.72
CA LEU A 102 -10.34 -16.61 -3.07
C LEU A 102 -10.50 -16.25 -4.55
N ILE A 103 -9.57 -15.49 -5.11
CA ILE A 103 -9.54 -15.21 -6.56
C ILE A 103 -9.42 -16.53 -7.34
N GLY A 104 -8.49 -17.40 -6.95
CA GLY A 104 -8.33 -18.72 -7.57
C GLY A 104 -9.59 -19.58 -7.55
N VAL A 105 -10.30 -19.61 -6.41
CA VAL A 105 -11.58 -20.30 -6.26
C VAL A 105 -12.64 -19.71 -7.21
N ILE A 106 -12.72 -18.39 -7.33
CA ILE A 106 -13.67 -17.73 -8.25
C ILE A 106 -13.34 -18.09 -9.72
N LEU A 107 -12.06 -18.08 -10.09
CA LEU A 107 -11.65 -18.48 -11.45
C LEU A 107 -12.05 -19.91 -11.76
N TYR A 108 -11.81 -20.83 -10.82
CA TYR A 108 -12.19 -22.23 -10.98
C TYR A 108 -13.71 -22.40 -11.03
N ALA A 109 -14.46 -21.78 -10.12
CA ALA A 109 -15.92 -21.86 -10.07
C ALA A 109 -16.61 -21.27 -11.32
N THR A 110 -15.96 -20.32 -11.99
CA THR A 110 -16.43 -19.73 -13.25
C THR A 110 -15.84 -20.41 -14.49
N ASN A 111 -15.08 -21.50 -14.33
CA ASN A 111 -14.40 -22.25 -15.38
C ASN A 111 -13.44 -21.41 -16.24
N ASN A 112 -12.85 -20.36 -15.66
CA ASN A 112 -11.88 -19.45 -16.28
C ASN A 112 -10.44 -19.70 -15.81
N HIS A 113 -10.16 -20.81 -15.12
CA HIS A 113 -8.84 -21.09 -14.56
C HIS A 113 -7.78 -21.43 -15.61
N VAL A 114 -8.17 -22.01 -16.76
CA VAL A 114 -7.24 -22.34 -17.86
C VAL A 114 -6.88 -21.12 -18.70
N GLN A 115 -7.87 -20.30 -19.05
CA GLN A 115 -7.68 -19.07 -19.82
C GLN A 115 -8.30 -17.87 -19.09
N PRO A 116 -7.66 -17.39 -18.01
CA PRO A 116 -8.16 -16.23 -17.29
C PRO A 116 -8.04 -14.97 -18.15
N HIS A 117 -9.11 -14.19 -18.20
CA HIS A 117 -9.07 -12.87 -18.81
C HIS A 117 -8.01 -11.98 -18.13
N TRP A 118 -7.29 -11.16 -18.91
CA TRP A 118 -6.16 -10.33 -18.43
C TRP A 118 -6.51 -9.42 -17.25
N SER A 119 -7.79 -9.06 -17.10
CA SER A 119 -8.30 -8.25 -15.99
C SER A 119 -8.01 -8.87 -14.62
N TYR A 120 -8.02 -10.20 -14.51
CA TYR A 120 -7.71 -10.88 -13.25
C TYR A 120 -6.27 -10.62 -12.82
N ALA A 121 -5.33 -10.63 -13.75
CA ALA A 121 -3.93 -10.30 -13.47
C ALA A 121 -3.80 -8.85 -12.99
N VAL A 122 -4.46 -7.90 -13.66
CA VAL A 122 -4.42 -6.48 -13.28
C VAL A 122 -5.02 -6.24 -11.89
N VAL A 123 -6.21 -6.80 -11.63
CA VAL A 123 -6.87 -6.68 -10.32
C VAL A 123 -6.02 -7.34 -9.23
N GLY A 124 -5.47 -8.53 -9.48
CA GLY A 124 -4.58 -9.23 -8.56
C GLY A 124 -3.32 -8.43 -8.24
N SER A 125 -2.68 -7.85 -9.25
CA SER A 125 -1.50 -7.00 -9.07
C SER A 125 -1.81 -5.73 -8.27
N LEU A 126 -2.95 -5.07 -8.52
CA LEU A 126 -3.37 -3.89 -7.76
C LEU A 126 -3.61 -4.22 -6.28
N ILE A 127 -4.28 -5.33 -5.99
CA ILE A 127 -4.50 -5.81 -4.62
C ILE A 127 -3.17 -6.13 -3.95
N PHE A 128 -2.28 -6.85 -4.65
CA PHE A 128 -0.95 -7.18 -4.16
C PHE A 128 -0.18 -5.91 -3.77
N ILE A 129 -0.11 -4.93 -4.67
CA ILE A 129 0.55 -3.65 -4.41
C ILE A 129 -0.08 -2.94 -3.20
N ALA A 130 -1.41 -2.87 -3.15
CA ALA A 130 -2.12 -2.20 -2.06
C ALA A 130 -1.79 -2.84 -0.70
N ILE A 131 -1.86 -4.17 -0.58
CA ILE A 131 -1.60 -4.87 0.69
C ILE A 131 -0.14 -4.76 1.10
N VAL A 132 0.82 -4.89 0.17
CA VAL A 132 2.25 -4.73 0.49
C VAL A 132 2.54 -3.30 0.97
N VAL A 133 2.02 -2.29 0.28
CA VAL A 133 2.17 -0.88 0.68
C VAL A 133 1.54 -0.63 2.06
N LEU A 134 0.35 -1.19 2.33
CA LEU A 134 -0.30 -1.10 3.64
C LEU A 134 0.51 -1.78 4.74
N GLY A 135 1.13 -2.93 4.46
CA GLY A 135 2.02 -3.62 5.39
C GLY A 135 3.26 -2.79 5.75
N ILE A 136 3.91 -2.21 4.75
CA ILE A 136 5.07 -1.31 4.95
C ILE A 136 4.64 -0.05 5.72
N LYS A 137 3.50 0.54 5.39
CA LYS A 137 2.95 1.70 6.10
C LYS A 137 2.67 1.40 7.57
N LYS A 138 2.04 0.25 7.88
CA LYS A 138 1.80 -0.20 9.26
C LYS A 138 3.10 -0.38 10.04
N PHE A 139 4.13 -0.93 9.40
CA PHE A 139 5.45 -1.05 10.02
C PHE A 139 6.03 0.33 10.34
N LYS A 140 5.97 1.28 9.39
CA LYS A 140 6.43 2.66 9.61
C LYS A 140 5.71 3.32 10.79
N GLU A 141 4.39 3.17 10.89
CA GLU A 141 3.59 3.71 11.99
C GLU A 141 3.95 3.09 13.34
N ALA A 142 4.17 1.77 13.38
CA ALA A 142 4.62 1.07 14.57
C ALA A 142 6.05 1.46 14.99
N ASN A 143 6.91 1.81 14.02
CA ASN A 143 8.30 2.19 14.22
C ASN A 143 8.48 3.72 14.41
N GLY A 144 7.56 4.38 15.11
CA GLY A 144 7.65 5.81 15.43
C GLY A 144 7.54 6.75 14.22
N GLY A 145 7.07 6.25 13.08
CA GLY A 145 7.00 7.00 11.82
C GLY A 145 8.28 6.95 10.98
N PHE A 146 9.29 6.18 11.40
CA PHE A 146 10.56 6.01 10.68
C PHE A 146 10.59 4.71 9.90
N LEU A 147 11.23 4.75 8.73
CA LEU A 147 11.34 3.62 7.82
C LEU A 147 12.63 3.74 7.01
N SER A 148 13.54 2.79 7.20
CA SER A 148 14.69 2.59 6.31
C SER A 148 14.32 1.74 5.10
N LEU A 149 15.09 1.86 4.01
CA LEU A 149 14.86 1.08 2.80
C LEU A 149 14.99 -0.42 3.05
N GLY A 150 15.99 -0.84 3.83
CA GLY A 150 16.21 -2.24 4.18
C GLY A 150 15.05 -2.83 5.00
N GLN A 151 14.43 -2.03 5.89
CA GLN A 151 13.24 -2.46 6.61
C GLN A 151 12.04 -2.62 5.68
N ALA A 152 11.81 -1.68 4.77
CA ALA A 152 10.71 -1.77 3.80
C ALA A 152 10.84 -3.02 2.90
N LEU A 153 12.04 -3.29 2.39
CA LEU A 153 12.33 -4.48 1.59
C LEU A 153 12.07 -5.78 2.39
N LYS A 154 12.57 -5.87 3.63
CA LYS A 154 12.36 -7.05 4.49
C LYS A 154 10.86 -7.31 4.72
N ILE A 155 10.09 -6.28 5.04
CA ILE A 155 8.65 -6.41 5.30
C ILE A 155 7.91 -6.85 4.04
N GLY A 156 8.11 -6.17 2.91
CA GLY A 156 7.31 -6.46 1.72
C GLY A 156 7.71 -7.76 1.02
N ILE A 157 8.99 -8.15 1.03
CA ILE A 157 9.43 -9.51 0.62
C ILE A 157 8.79 -10.56 1.53
N GLY A 158 8.76 -10.34 2.85
CA GLY A 158 8.15 -11.29 3.79
C GLY A 158 6.66 -11.48 3.55
N ILE A 159 5.93 -10.40 3.26
CA ILE A 159 4.50 -10.46 2.87
C ILE A 159 4.33 -11.24 1.57
N ALA A 160 5.15 -10.94 0.56
CA ALA A 160 5.11 -11.60 -0.74
C ALA A 160 5.39 -13.10 -0.65
N LEU A 161 6.38 -13.51 0.13
CA LEU A 161 6.72 -14.92 0.36
C LEU A 161 5.55 -15.69 0.97
N ILE A 162 4.96 -15.16 2.04
CA ILE A 162 3.82 -15.82 2.69
C ILE A 162 2.67 -15.94 1.71
N SER A 163 2.33 -14.87 0.98
CA SER A 163 1.28 -14.92 -0.05
C SER A 163 1.58 -15.93 -1.16
N ALA A 164 2.84 -16.07 -1.58
CA ALA A 164 3.24 -17.02 -2.61
C ALA A 164 3.04 -18.47 -2.15
N LEU A 165 3.28 -18.77 -0.88
CA LEU A 165 3.03 -20.10 -0.30
C LEU A 165 1.53 -20.45 -0.31
N PHE A 166 0.65 -19.49 -0.01
CA PHE A 166 -0.80 -19.69 -0.15
C PHE A 166 -1.20 -19.94 -1.60
N GLY A 167 -0.66 -19.15 -2.53
CA GLY A 167 -0.88 -19.35 -3.97
C GLY A 167 -0.40 -20.73 -4.45
N LEU A 168 0.75 -21.20 -3.97
CA LEU A 168 1.27 -22.51 -4.30
C LEU A 168 0.38 -23.63 -3.72
N ALA A 169 -0.07 -23.49 -2.47
CA ALA A 169 -0.98 -24.45 -1.86
C ALA A 169 -2.29 -24.57 -2.67
N TRP A 170 -2.86 -23.45 -3.12
CA TRP A 170 -4.02 -23.46 -4.01
C TRP A 170 -3.70 -24.11 -5.36
N GLN A 171 -2.58 -23.76 -5.99
CA GLN A 171 -2.17 -24.34 -7.26
C GLN A 171 -2.06 -25.86 -7.16
N LEU A 172 -1.40 -26.38 -6.12
CA LEU A 172 -1.25 -27.82 -5.90
C LEU A 172 -2.58 -28.50 -5.60
N LEU A 173 -3.48 -27.87 -4.85
CA LEU A 173 -4.83 -28.40 -4.64
C LEU A 173 -5.58 -28.49 -5.97
N MET A 174 -5.51 -27.44 -6.77
CA MET A 174 -6.21 -27.36 -8.05
C MET A 174 -5.68 -28.40 -9.04
N THR A 175 -4.36 -28.49 -9.25
CA THR A 175 -3.78 -29.40 -10.26
C THR A 175 -3.78 -30.87 -9.85
N ASN A 176 -3.76 -31.19 -8.56
CA ASN A 176 -3.69 -32.59 -8.13
C ASN A 176 -5.04 -33.18 -7.74
N VAL A 177 -6.03 -32.35 -7.39
CA VAL A 177 -7.32 -32.83 -6.86
C VAL A 177 -8.50 -32.35 -7.70
N LEU A 178 -8.55 -31.07 -8.07
CA LEU A 178 -9.72 -30.48 -8.72
C LEU A 178 -9.73 -30.65 -10.24
N ASP A 179 -8.56 -30.56 -10.87
CA ASP A 179 -8.39 -30.68 -12.32
C ASP A 179 -7.03 -31.34 -12.64
N PRO A 180 -6.94 -32.67 -12.59
CA PRO A 180 -5.70 -33.40 -12.87
C PRO A 180 -5.21 -33.22 -14.32
N ASP A 181 -6.12 -32.94 -15.24
CA ASP A 181 -5.83 -32.72 -16.66
C ASP A 181 -5.47 -31.26 -16.97
N TYR A 182 -5.32 -30.41 -15.94
CA TYR A 182 -5.04 -28.98 -16.11
C TYR A 182 -3.77 -28.71 -16.92
N ALA A 183 -2.71 -29.50 -16.72
CA ALA A 183 -1.45 -29.34 -17.42
C ALA A 183 -1.61 -29.56 -18.93
N ASP A 184 -2.32 -30.61 -19.33
CA ASP A 184 -2.57 -30.93 -20.73
C ASP A 184 -3.47 -29.88 -21.39
N LYS A 185 -4.53 -29.44 -20.71
CA LYS A 185 -5.40 -28.34 -21.17
C LYS A 185 -4.63 -27.05 -21.42
N ILE A 186 -3.68 -26.70 -20.55
CA ILE A 186 -2.83 -25.52 -20.72
C ILE A 186 -1.91 -25.68 -21.94
N LEU A 187 -1.36 -26.88 -22.18
CA LEU A 187 -0.51 -27.13 -23.34
C LEU A 187 -1.30 -27.02 -24.67
N ASP A 188 -2.52 -27.55 -24.71
CA ASP A 188 -3.40 -27.44 -25.88
C ASP A 188 -3.73 -25.98 -26.18
N VAL A 189 -4.10 -25.22 -25.15
CA VAL A 189 -4.35 -23.78 -25.26
C VAL A 189 -3.11 -23.02 -25.75
N GLN A 190 -1.92 -23.35 -25.23
CA GLN A 190 -0.69 -22.70 -25.68
C GLN A 190 -0.40 -23.01 -27.15
N ARG A 191 -0.63 -24.25 -27.59
CA ARG A 191 -0.48 -24.65 -28.99
C ARG A 191 -1.41 -23.84 -29.90
N GLU A 192 -2.67 -23.70 -29.53
CA GLU A 192 -3.64 -22.87 -30.26
C GLU A 192 -3.18 -21.40 -30.31
N GLN A 193 -2.75 -20.84 -29.18
CA GLN A 193 -2.26 -19.45 -29.15
C GLN A 193 -0.99 -19.22 -29.99
N PHE A 194 -0.11 -20.22 -30.12
CA PHE A 194 1.05 -20.12 -31.00
C PHE A 194 0.64 -20.08 -32.47
N LEU A 195 -0.30 -20.94 -32.86
CA LEU A 195 -0.85 -20.95 -34.22
C LEU A 195 -1.60 -19.66 -34.55
N GLU A 196 -2.34 -19.09 -33.60
CA GLU A 196 -3.02 -17.80 -33.77
C GLU A 196 -2.04 -16.63 -33.94
N ARG A 197 -0.96 -16.61 -33.15
CA ARG A 197 0.05 -15.53 -33.19
C ARG A 197 0.99 -15.65 -34.38
N GLN A 198 1.24 -16.87 -34.84
CA GLN A 198 2.18 -17.19 -35.93
C GLN A 198 1.56 -18.24 -36.86
N PRO A 199 0.59 -17.85 -37.71
CA PRO A 199 -0.11 -18.78 -38.60
C PRO A 199 0.81 -19.43 -39.65
N ASP A 200 1.96 -18.79 -39.95
CA ASP A 200 2.95 -19.28 -40.92
C ASP A 200 4.01 -20.21 -40.29
N MET A 201 3.88 -20.56 -39.00
CA MET A 201 4.83 -21.44 -38.32
C MET A 201 4.79 -22.86 -38.92
N SER A 202 5.96 -23.45 -39.20
CA SER A 202 6.00 -24.82 -39.70
C SER A 202 5.64 -25.82 -38.60
N GLN A 203 5.09 -26.98 -38.98
CA GLN A 203 4.72 -28.02 -38.01
C GLN A 203 5.93 -28.48 -37.17
N GLU A 204 7.10 -28.57 -37.78
CA GLU A 204 8.35 -28.94 -37.08
C GLU A 204 8.79 -27.87 -36.07
N GLN A 205 8.58 -26.58 -36.36
CA GLN A 205 8.85 -25.48 -35.42
C GLN A 205 7.87 -25.48 -34.25
N LEU A 206 6.59 -25.76 -34.52
CA LEU A 206 5.58 -25.87 -33.48
C LEU A 206 5.90 -27.02 -32.53
N ASP A 207 6.23 -28.20 -33.06
CA ASP A 207 6.50 -29.37 -32.22
C ASP A 207 7.77 -29.20 -31.37
N LYS A 208 8.84 -28.58 -31.93
CA LYS A 208 10.03 -28.20 -31.15
C LYS A 208 9.72 -27.18 -30.06
N THR A 209 8.84 -26.22 -30.33
CA THR A 209 8.41 -25.22 -29.35
C THR A 209 7.60 -25.86 -28.24
N MET A 210 6.66 -26.75 -28.58
CA MET A 210 5.83 -27.44 -27.59
C MET A 210 6.63 -28.43 -26.74
N GLU A 211 7.67 -29.08 -27.29
CA GLU A 211 8.60 -29.91 -26.52
C GLU A 211 9.38 -29.09 -25.47
N MET A 212 9.81 -27.88 -25.85
CA MET A 212 10.45 -26.96 -24.90
C MET A 212 9.48 -26.51 -23.80
N VAL A 213 8.26 -26.13 -24.17
CA VAL A 213 7.22 -25.68 -23.23
C VAL A 213 6.83 -26.80 -22.26
N SER A 214 6.65 -28.04 -22.75
CA SER A 214 6.29 -29.18 -21.91
C SER A 214 7.42 -29.50 -20.91
N GLY A 215 8.68 -29.38 -21.33
CA GLY A 215 9.84 -29.51 -20.44
C GLY A 215 9.85 -28.51 -19.28
N PHE A 216 9.36 -27.28 -19.51
CA PHE A 216 9.17 -26.27 -18.47
C PHE A 216 7.84 -26.37 -17.72
N SER A 217 6.94 -27.27 -18.11
CA SER A 217 5.62 -27.44 -17.47
C SER A 217 5.65 -28.39 -16.27
N SER A 218 6.84 -28.80 -15.80
CA SER A 218 6.99 -29.61 -14.59
C SER A 218 6.39 -28.90 -13.36
N PRO A 219 5.62 -29.60 -12.51
CA PRO A 219 5.06 -29.03 -11.28
C PRO A 219 6.09 -28.37 -10.36
N ILE A 220 7.30 -28.95 -10.29
CA ILE A 220 8.41 -28.41 -9.48
C ILE A 220 8.90 -27.08 -10.06
N PHE A 221 9.04 -27.01 -11.39
CA PHE A 221 9.45 -25.79 -12.06
C PHE A 221 8.39 -24.70 -11.93
N GLY A 222 7.11 -25.04 -12.15
CA GLY A 222 5.99 -24.12 -11.96
C GLY A 222 5.95 -23.53 -10.54
N ALA A 223 6.12 -24.38 -9.52
CA ALA A 223 6.19 -23.92 -8.13
C ALA A 223 7.37 -22.96 -7.88
N ALA A 224 8.55 -23.27 -8.42
CA ALA A 224 9.73 -22.43 -8.29
C ALA A 224 9.53 -21.07 -8.98
N VAL A 225 9.03 -21.05 -10.21
CA VAL A 225 8.73 -19.82 -10.96
C VAL A 225 7.68 -18.97 -10.24
N GLN A 226 6.64 -19.59 -9.68
CA GLN A 226 5.61 -18.87 -8.94
C GLN A 226 6.17 -18.20 -7.67
N ILE A 227 6.97 -18.91 -6.88
CA ILE A 227 7.58 -18.37 -5.67
C ILE A 227 8.59 -17.27 -6.02
N LEU A 228 9.52 -17.54 -6.94
CA LEU A 228 10.56 -16.58 -7.33
C LEU A 228 9.97 -15.35 -8.03
N GLY A 229 8.97 -15.54 -8.90
CA GLY A 229 8.25 -14.45 -9.54
C GLY A 229 7.50 -13.59 -8.53
N GLY A 230 6.80 -14.21 -7.56
CA GLY A 230 6.13 -13.50 -6.48
C GLY A 230 7.09 -12.72 -5.59
N LEU A 231 8.24 -13.31 -5.24
CA LEU A 231 9.32 -12.66 -4.49
C LEU A 231 9.91 -11.49 -5.25
N PHE A 232 10.20 -11.66 -6.54
CA PHE A 232 10.76 -10.61 -7.39
C PHE A 232 9.79 -9.45 -7.57
N PHE A 233 8.51 -9.74 -7.81
CA PHE A 233 7.47 -8.71 -7.87
C PHE A 233 7.29 -8.00 -6.53
N GLY A 234 7.27 -8.77 -5.43
CA GLY A 234 7.28 -8.24 -4.06
C GLY A 234 8.45 -7.31 -3.79
N PHE A 235 9.65 -7.68 -4.25
CA PHE A 235 10.85 -6.86 -4.15
C PHE A 235 10.69 -5.53 -4.88
N ILE A 236 10.21 -5.52 -6.13
CA ILE A 236 9.99 -4.30 -6.91
C ILE A 236 9.00 -3.37 -6.20
N VAL A 237 7.86 -3.91 -5.76
CA VAL A 237 6.82 -3.14 -5.06
C VAL A 237 7.37 -2.56 -3.76
N SER A 238 8.12 -3.37 -3.01
CA SER A 238 8.73 -2.94 -1.74
C SER A 238 9.80 -1.87 -1.93
N LEU A 239 10.56 -1.96 -3.01
CA LEU A 239 11.57 -0.96 -3.36
C LEU A 239 10.90 0.39 -3.65
N ILE A 240 9.87 0.40 -4.49
CA ILE A 240 9.13 1.63 -4.83
C ILE A 240 8.46 2.21 -3.58
N ALA A 241 7.72 1.37 -2.84
CA ALA A 241 7.04 1.77 -1.61
C ALA A 241 8.02 2.29 -0.54
N GLY A 242 9.14 1.60 -0.38
CA GLY A 242 10.21 1.95 0.55
C GLY A 242 10.88 3.28 0.21
N LEU A 243 11.17 3.53 -1.08
CA LEU A 243 11.74 4.80 -1.54
C LEU A 243 10.77 5.97 -1.34
N VAL A 244 9.49 5.78 -1.66
CA VAL A 244 8.46 6.82 -1.50
C VAL A 244 8.19 7.14 -0.02
N MET A 245 8.21 6.13 0.86
CA MET A 245 7.88 6.30 2.27
C MET A 245 9.10 6.48 3.18
N LYS A 246 10.32 6.48 2.63
CA LYS A 246 11.57 6.55 3.41
C LYS A 246 11.55 7.73 4.37
N LYS A 247 11.87 7.48 5.63
CA LYS A 247 12.11 8.52 6.64
C LYS A 247 13.13 8.00 7.63
N GLU A 248 14.32 8.60 7.61
CA GLU A 248 15.40 8.20 8.50
C GLU A 248 15.17 8.71 9.92
N ASP A 249 15.58 7.89 10.88
CA ASP A 249 15.57 8.25 12.28
C ASP A 249 16.84 9.04 12.61
N PRO A 250 16.75 10.32 13.02
CA PRO A 250 17.90 11.14 13.35
C PRO A 250 18.70 10.65 14.57
N TYR A 251 18.18 9.69 15.34
CA TYR A 251 18.82 9.14 16.54
C TYR A 251 19.35 7.71 16.38
N ALA A 252 19.16 7.08 15.21
CA ALA A 252 19.53 5.67 15.01
C ALA A 252 21.04 5.37 15.09
N ASN A 253 21.90 6.38 14.97
CA ASN A 253 23.37 6.23 14.93
C ASN A 253 24.07 6.77 16.19
N ILE A 254 23.33 7.01 17.28
CA ILE A 254 23.89 7.62 18.51
C ILE A 254 24.14 6.56 19.62
N GLU A 255 23.73 5.31 19.41
CA GLU A 255 23.90 4.22 20.40
C GLU A 255 24.96 3.16 20.01
N GLU A 256 25.70 3.35 18.91
CA GLU A 256 26.91 2.56 18.58
C GLU A 256 28.18 3.23 19.11
#